data_AF-A0A498PWZ5-F1
#
_entry.id   AF-A0A498PWZ5-F1
#
_cell.length_a   1.000
_cell.length_b   1.000
_cell.length_c   1.000
_cell.angle_alpha   90.00
_cell.angle_beta   90.00
_cell.angle_gamma   90.00
#
_symmetry.space_group_name_H-M   'P 1'
#
loop_
_entity.id
_entity.type
_entity.pdbx_description
1 polymer ?
#
loop_
_entity_poly.entity_id
_entity_poly.type
_entity_poly.pdbx_seq_one_letter_code
_entity_poly.pdbx_strand_id
1 'polypeptide(L)'
;MNIDEPVTTLEDLRGDLAHRYKRIPSGGSTVDAAIVETDLAALDRDGYLIWESMLSAEQCRQIREVLRPWLGHTGRDSFEGRRTQRIYSMLSRTRVCDRLVDNPRVLALLDRLLMPNYLLGPAGPP
;
A
#
# COMPACT_ATOMS: atom_id res chain seq x y z
N MET A 1 -30.14 -1.01 5.09
CA MET A 1 -29.58 -0.18 4.00
C MET A 1 -29.75 -0.99 2.73
N ASN A 2 -30.55 -0.49 1.78
CA ASN A 2 -30.88 -1.23 0.55
C ASN A 2 -29.61 -1.43 -0.26
N ILE A 3 -29.39 -2.67 -0.69
CA ILE A 3 -28.08 -3.19 -1.14
C ILE A 3 -27.90 -3.01 -2.67
N ASP A 4 -28.91 -2.42 -3.33
CA ASP A 4 -28.98 -2.18 -4.78
C ASP A 4 -29.12 -0.69 -5.13
N GLU A 5 -28.93 0.23 -4.18
CA GLU A 5 -28.94 1.66 -4.50
C GLU A 5 -27.65 2.02 -5.26
N PRO A 6 -27.75 2.65 -6.44
CA PRO A 6 -26.59 3.05 -7.20
C PRO A 6 -25.78 4.10 -6.41
N VAL A 7 -24.47 3.92 -6.33
CA VAL A 7 -23.53 4.93 -5.80
C VAL A 7 -23.61 6.14 -6.72
N THR A 8 -24.18 7.24 -6.23
CA THR A 8 -24.39 8.47 -7.01
C THR A 8 -23.74 9.69 -6.37
N THR A 9 -23.34 9.58 -5.10
CA THR A 9 -22.70 10.65 -4.32
C THR A 9 -21.40 10.18 -3.66
N LEU A 10 -20.60 11.13 -3.15
CA LEU A 10 -19.40 10.81 -2.37
C LEU A 10 -19.74 10.26 -0.98
N GLU A 11 -20.87 10.65 -0.40
CA GLU A 11 -21.34 10.06 0.86
C GLU A 11 -21.56 8.55 0.74
N ASP A 12 -22.05 8.07 -0.41
CA ASP A 12 -22.32 6.65 -0.66
C ASP A 12 -21.05 5.79 -0.58
N LEU A 13 -19.88 6.39 -0.87
CA LEU A 13 -18.58 5.71 -0.83
C LEU A 13 -18.06 5.48 0.60
N ARG A 14 -18.69 6.09 1.62
CA ARG A 14 -18.26 5.95 3.01
C ARG A 14 -18.67 4.62 3.64
N GLY A 15 -19.53 3.84 2.99
CA GLY A 15 -19.98 2.52 3.44
C GLY A 15 -19.08 1.37 3.00
N ASP A 16 -19.39 0.16 3.46
CA ASP A 16 -18.86 -1.07 2.87
C ASP A 16 -19.61 -1.36 1.56
N LEU A 17 -18.91 -1.19 0.44
CA LEU A 17 -19.44 -1.39 -0.90
C LEU A 17 -19.42 -2.85 -1.35
N ALA A 18 -18.86 -3.76 -0.54
CA ALA A 18 -18.73 -5.16 -0.93
C ALA A 18 -20.04 -5.94 -0.76
N HIS A 19 -20.46 -6.59 -1.85
CA HIS A 19 -21.66 -7.43 -1.87
C HIS A 19 -21.44 -8.80 -1.22
N ARG A 20 -20.28 -9.42 -1.48
CA ARG A 20 -20.00 -10.82 -1.10
C ARG A 20 -19.00 -10.95 0.06
N TYR A 21 -17.90 -10.20 -0.01
CA TYR A 21 -16.82 -10.27 0.98
C TYR A 21 -16.73 -8.94 1.71
N LYS A 22 -17.41 -8.86 2.86
CA LYS A 22 -17.46 -7.64 3.67
C LYS A 22 -16.06 -7.17 4.06
N ARG A 23 -15.89 -5.85 4.14
CA ARG A 23 -14.64 -5.23 4.57
C ARG A 23 -14.28 -5.72 5.97
N ILE A 24 -13.05 -6.19 6.14
CA ILE A 24 -12.47 -6.49 7.43
C ILE A 24 -11.63 -5.29 7.92
N PRO A 25 -11.54 -5.06 9.24
CA PRO A 25 -10.60 -4.11 9.79
C PRO A 25 -9.19 -4.40 9.28
N SER A 26 -8.47 -3.36 8.85
CA SER A 26 -7.08 -3.50 8.45
C SER A 26 -6.20 -3.75 9.68
N GLY A 27 -4.95 -4.18 9.45
CA GLY A 27 -3.94 -4.24 10.51
C GLY A 27 -3.71 -2.88 11.20
N GLY A 28 -4.06 -1.77 10.56
CA GLY A 28 -3.97 -0.42 11.11
C GLY A 28 -4.85 -0.17 12.33
N SER A 29 -5.90 -0.96 12.52
CA SER A 29 -6.73 -0.90 13.74
C SER A 29 -5.96 -1.24 15.03
N THR A 30 -4.77 -1.84 14.91
CA THR A 30 -3.91 -2.18 16.05
C THR A 30 -2.96 -1.06 16.47
N VAL A 31 -2.87 0.02 15.68
CA VAL A 31 -1.94 1.13 15.93
C VAL A 31 -2.61 2.17 16.82
N ASP A 32 -1.87 2.70 17.79
CA ASP A 32 -2.36 3.77 18.67
C ASP A 32 -2.79 5.00 17.87
N ALA A 33 -4.00 5.49 18.11
CA ALA A 33 -4.54 6.67 17.46
C ALA A 33 -3.63 7.89 17.62
N ALA A 34 -2.99 8.09 18.78
CA ALA A 34 -2.10 9.23 18.99
C ALA A 34 -0.87 9.20 18.05
N ILE A 35 -0.37 8.01 17.72
CA ILE A 35 0.72 7.84 16.75
C ILE A 35 0.22 8.21 15.35
N VAL A 36 -0.97 7.73 14.97
CA VAL A 36 -1.57 8.00 13.66
C VAL A 36 -1.84 9.50 13.48
N GLU A 37 -2.40 10.17 14.48
CA GLU A 37 -2.66 11.61 14.42
C GLU A 37 -1.35 12.43 14.31
N THR A 38 -0.29 11.98 14.99
CA THR A 38 1.04 12.61 14.87
C THR A 38 1.59 12.45 13.45
N ASP A 39 1.49 11.26 12.88
CA ASP A 39 1.91 10.99 11.51
C ASP A 39 1.07 11.79 10.49
N LEU A 40 -0.25 11.88 10.68
CA LEU A 40 -1.12 12.68 9.82
C LEU A 40 -0.78 14.17 9.87
N ALA A 41 -0.52 14.72 11.05
CA ALA A 41 -0.12 16.12 11.20
C ALA A 41 1.22 16.42 10.50
N ALA A 42 2.18 15.49 10.60
CA ALA A 42 3.46 15.64 9.90
C ALA A 42 3.29 15.50 8.38
N LEU A 43 2.44 14.56 7.92
CA LEU A 43 2.14 14.40 6.50
C LEU A 43 1.42 15.62 5.92
N ASP A 44 0.46 16.20 6.63
CA ASP A 44 -0.25 17.41 6.20
C ASP A 44 0.70 18.62 6.09
N ARG A 45 1.62 18.76 7.06
CA ARG A 45 2.60 19.85 7.09
C ARG A 45 3.67 19.71 6.01
N ASP A 46 4.25 18.52 5.86
CA ASP A 46 5.48 18.31 5.08
C ASP A 46 5.22 17.65 3.72
N GLY A 47 4.04 17.06 3.52
CA GLY A 47 3.69 16.29 2.32
C GLY A 47 4.34 14.91 2.22
N TYR A 48 5.12 14.50 3.22
CA TYR A 48 5.74 13.17 3.27
C TYR A 48 6.02 12.71 4.72
N LEU A 49 6.27 11.40 4.87
CA LEU A 49 6.72 10.79 6.12
C LEU A 49 7.93 9.90 5.88
N ILE A 50 8.86 9.90 6.82
CA ILE A 50 10.01 8.99 6.84
C ILE A 50 9.95 8.20 8.14
N TRP A 51 9.73 6.88 8.03
CA TRP A 51 9.87 5.98 9.16
C TRP A 51 11.19 5.23 9.06
N GLU A 52 12.06 5.51 10.02
CA GLU A 52 13.35 4.84 10.12
C GLU A 52 13.19 3.40 10.58
N SER A 53 14.04 2.52 10.07
CA SER A 53 14.12 1.12 10.50
C SER A 53 12.79 0.34 10.41
N MET A 54 11.90 0.72 9.49
CA MET A 54 10.66 -0.03 9.21
C MET A 54 10.93 -1.50 8.82
N LEU A 55 12.11 -1.73 8.24
CA LEU A 55 12.67 -3.06 7.99
C LEU A 55 13.99 -3.19 8.73
N SER A 56 14.20 -4.35 9.35
CA SER A 56 15.51 -4.68 9.88
C SER A 56 16.52 -4.88 8.74
N ALA A 57 17.80 -4.75 9.05
CA ALA A 57 18.87 -5.04 8.10
C ALA A 57 18.76 -6.47 7.52
N GLU A 58 18.28 -7.43 8.33
CA GLU A 58 18.07 -8.80 7.88
C GLU A 58 16.92 -8.92 6.88
N GLN A 59 15.79 -8.28 7.15
CA GLN A 59 14.67 -8.26 6.21
C GLN A 59 15.09 -7.63 4.88
N CYS A 60 15.85 -6.53 4.92
CA CYS A 60 16.42 -5.91 3.72
C CYS A 60 17.33 -6.86 2.93
N ARG A 61 18.18 -7.63 3.61
CA ARG A 61 19.05 -8.63 2.99
C ARG A 61 18.24 -9.74 2.34
N GLN A 62 17.28 -10.31 3.06
CA GLN A 62 16.42 -11.38 2.57
C GLN A 62 15.61 -10.95 1.33
N ILE A 63 15.01 -9.76 1.36
CA ILE A 63 14.29 -9.19 0.21
C ILE A 63 15.24 -9.08 -0.99
N ARG A 64 16.45 -8.54 -0.79
CA ARG A 64 17.44 -8.39 -1.86
C ARG A 64 17.85 -9.73 -2.48
N GLU A 65 18.08 -10.76 -1.67
CA GLU A 65 18.47 -12.08 -2.15
C GLU A 65 17.35 -12.74 -2.96
N VAL A 66 16.12 -12.69 -2.45
CA VAL A 66 14.96 -13.29 -3.10
C VAL A 66 14.60 -12.58 -4.41
N LEU A 67 14.78 -11.26 -4.47
CA LEU A 67 14.47 -10.46 -5.66
C LEU A 67 15.57 -10.51 -6.72
N ARG A 68 16.82 -10.80 -6.35
CA ARG A 68 17.98 -10.77 -7.27
C ARG A 68 17.78 -11.61 -8.54
N PRO A 69 17.25 -12.85 -8.50
CA PRO A 69 17.04 -13.66 -9.71
C PRO A 69 15.98 -13.08 -10.67
N TRP A 70 15.11 -12.19 -10.18
CA TRP A 70 14.07 -11.55 -10.99
C TRP A 70 14.58 -10.27 -11.67
N LEU A 71 15.78 -9.82 -11.32
CA LEU A 71 16.47 -8.74 -12.02
C LEU A 71 17.09 -9.29 -13.32
N GLY A 72 16.85 -8.61 -14.44
CA GLY A 72 17.39 -9.04 -15.73
C GLY A 72 17.45 -7.89 -16.73
N HIS A 73 16.32 -7.61 -17.37
CA HIS A 73 16.25 -6.61 -18.43
C HIS A 73 16.15 -5.19 -17.88
N THR A 74 16.88 -4.26 -18.49
CA THR A 74 16.70 -2.82 -18.27
C THR A 74 15.50 -2.30 -19.06
N GLY A 75 15.03 -1.10 -18.72
CA GLY A 75 13.89 -0.47 -19.37
C GLY A 75 14.05 -0.32 -20.89
N ARG A 76 12.93 -0.44 -21.60
CA ARG A 76 12.85 -0.46 -23.07
C ARG A 76 12.93 0.94 -23.68
N ASP A 77 12.56 1.97 -22.92
CA ASP A 77 12.43 3.35 -23.38
C ASP A 77 12.87 4.36 -22.30
N SER A 78 12.61 5.64 -22.55
CA SER A 78 12.93 6.74 -21.63
C SER A 78 12.02 6.78 -20.40
N PHE A 79 10.82 6.18 -20.45
CA PHE A 79 9.92 6.11 -19.32
C PHE A 79 10.34 5.01 -18.34
N GLU A 80 10.64 3.82 -18.84
CA GLU A 80 11.10 2.70 -18.02
C GLU A 80 12.55 2.87 -17.53
N GLY A 81 13.33 3.67 -18.27
CA GLY A 81 14.73 3.99 -18.00
C GLY A 81 15.69 2.91 -18.50
N ARG A 82 16.51 3.26 -19.51
CA ARG A 82 17.46 2.33 -20.15
C ARG A 82 18.57 1.78 -19.24
N ARG A 83 18.68 2.29 -18.01
CA ARG A 83 19.69 1.88 -17.01
C ARG A 83 19.07 1.34 -15.73
N THR A 84 17.74 1.25 -15.66
CA THR A 84 16.98 0.80 -14.48
C THR A 84 16.32 -0.54 -14.76
N GLN A 85 16.24 -1.39 -13.75
CA GLN A 85 15.52 -2.66 -13.78
C GLN A 85 14.28 -2.53 -12.89
N ARG A 86 13.15 -3.12 -13.32
CA ARG A 86 11.87 -3.06 -12.61
C ARG A 86 11.30 -4.47 -12.49
N ILE A 87 10.88 -4.83 -11.28
CA ILE A 87 10.17 -6.09 -11.03
C ILE A 87 8.71 -5.73 -10.80
N TYR A 88 7.83 -6.17 -11.68
CA TYR A 88 6.39 -5.98 -11.55
C TYR A 88 5.73 -7.17 -10.85
N SER A 89 4.57 -6.91 -10.26
CA SER A 89 3.72 -7.92 -9.61
C SER A 89 4.48 -8.73 -8.55
N MET A 90 5.25 -8.05 -7.69
CA MET A 90 6.09 -8.73 -6.68
C MET A 90 5.30 -9.68 -5.78
N LEU A 91 4.08 -9.30 -5.39
CA LEU A 91 3.20 -10.13 -4.55
C LEU A 91 2.71 -11.41 -5.22
N SER A 92 2.73 -11.50 -6.56
CA SER A 92 2.43 -12.74 -7.26
C SER A 92 3.66 -13.65 -7.40
N ARG A 93 4.85 -13.14 -7.10
CA ARG A 93 6.13 -13.83 -7.30
C ARG A 93 6.77 -14.29 -5.99
N THR A 94 6.56 -13.53 -4.91
CA THR A 94 7.18 -13.82 -3.62
C THR A 94 6.37 -13.25 -2.46
N ARG A 95 6.46 -13.93 -1.32
CA ARG A 95 5.83 -13.53 -0.06
C ARG A 95 6.72 -12.67 0.83
N VAL A 96 8.01 -12.53 0.49
CA VAL A 96 8.97 -11.77 1.31
C VAL A 96 8.61 -10.28 1.40
N CYS A 97 7.79 -9.79 0.46
CA CYS A 97 7.36 -8.40 0.36
C CYS A 97 5.95 -8.16 0.92
N ASP A 98 5.23 -9.20 1.35
CA ASP A 98 3.86 -9.05 1.88
C ASP A 98 3.84 -8.09 3.08
N ARG A 99 4.88 -8.17 3.92
CA ARG A 99 5.08 -7.28 5.09
C ARG A 99 5.16 -5.78 4.78
N LEU A 100 5.47 -5.43 3.53
CA LEU A 100 5.55 -4.03 3.12
C LEU A 100 4.16 -3.46 2.85
N VAL A 101 3.27 -4.28 2.29
CA VAL A 101 1.93 -3.85 1.88
C VAL A 101 0.90 -4.02 3.00
N ASP A 102 1.15 -4.93 3.95
CA ASP A 102 0.26 -5.17 5.10
C ASP A 102 0.72 -4.45 6.39
N ASN A 103 1.72 -3.57 6.29
CA ASN A 103 2.30 -2.90 7.46
C ASN A 103 1.22 -2.14 8.25
N PRO A 104 1.02 -2.43 9.56
CA PRO A 104 -0.05 -1.81 10.34
C PRO A 104 0.00 -0.28 10.35
N ARG A 105 1.18 0.33 10.46
CA ARG A 105 1.31 1.79 10.51
C ARG A 105 0.99 2.44 9.16
N VAL A 106 1.41 1.83 8.05
CA VAL A 106 0.98 2.24 6.69
C VAL A 106 -0.54 2.16 6.59
N LEU A 107 -1.13 1.00 6.90
CA LEU A 107 -2.57 0.78 6.77
C LEU A 107 -3.38 1.72 7.67
N ALA A 108 -2.88 2.07 8.86
CA ALA A 108 -3.54 3.01 9.76
C ALA A 108 -3.65 4.42 9.16
N LEU A 109 -2.61 4.88 8.45
CA LEU A 109 -2.68 6.14 7.70
C LEU A 109 -3.63 6.06 6.52
N LEU A 110 -3.55 4.98 5.72
CA LEU A 110 -4.42 4.80 4.57
C LEU A 110 -5.89 4.72 4.97
N ASP A 111 -6.21 4.07 6.10
CA ASP A 111 -7.56 4.03 6.67
C ASP A 111 -8.13 5.41 7.06
N ARG A 112 -7.27 6.43 7.20
CA ARG A 112 -7.67 7.81 7.52
C ARG A 112 -7.66 8.72 6.30
N LEU A 113 -6.70 8.53 5.40
CA LEU A 113 -6.52 9.36 4.21
C LEU A 113 -7.44 8.94 3.07
N LEU A 114 -7.69 7.64 2.94
CA LEU A 114 -8.48 7.09 1.85
C LEU A 114 -9.87 6.72 2.35
N MET A 115 -10.86 6.86 1.47
CA MET A 115 -12.20 6.35 1.74
C MET A 115 -12.14 4.84 1.97
N PRO A 116 -13.14 4.28 2.68
CA PRO A 116 -13.27 2.85 2.83
C PRO A 116 -13.21 2.13 1.48
N ASN A 117 -12.73 0.88 1.49
CA ASN A 117 -12.62 0.00 0.31
C ASN A 117 -11.49 0.34 -0.67
N TYR A 118 -10.46 1.08 -0.24
CA TYR A 118 -9.23 1.20 -1.04
C TYR A 118 -8.60 -0.17 -1.29
N LEU A 119 -8.03 -0.33 -2.47
CA LEU A 119 -7.39 -1.57 -2.90
C LEU A 119 -5.92 -1.32 -3.20
N LEU A 120 -5.11 -2.36 -3.03
CA LEU A 120 -3.77 -2.36 -3.57
C LEU A 120 -3.85 -2.48 -5.10
N GLY A 121 -3.63 -1.37 -5.78
CA GLY A 121 -3.48 -1.35 -7.23
C GLY A 121 -2.03 -1.58 -7.64
N PRO A 122 -1.78 -2.06 -8.87
CA PRO A 122 -0.49 -1.82 -9.48
C PRO A 122 -0.28 -0.29 -9.54
N ALA A 123 0.94 0.19 -9.27
CA ALA A 123 1.36 1.44 -9.88
C ALA A 123 1.18 1.21 -11.39
N GLY A 124 0.25 1.94 -12.02
CA GLY A 124 -0.26 1.65 -13.36
C GLY A 124 0.83 1.41 -14.40
N PRO A 125 0.48 0.82 -15.56
CA PRO A 125 1.43 0.78 -16.67
C PRO A 125 1.82 2.23 -17.06
N PRO A 126 2.95 2.43 -17.76
CA PRO A 126 3.09 3.61 -18.62
C PRO A 126 1.85 3.83 -19.50
#